data_AF-A0A530PU18-F1
#
_entry.id   AF-A0A530PU18-F1
#
_cell.length_a   1.000
_cell.length_b   1.000
_cell.length_c   1.000
_cell.angle_alpha   90.00
_cell.angle_beta   90.00
_cell.angle_gamma   90.00
#
_symmetry.space_group_name_H-M   'P 1'
#
loop_
_entity.id
_entity.type
_entity.pdbx_description
1 polymer ?
#
loop_
_entity_poly.entity_id
_entity_poly.type
_entity_poly.pdbx_seq_one_letter_code
_entity_poly.pdbx_strand_id
1 'polypeptide(L)'
;MDARPNSPEARDISYHMHGYTNARKHEEAGPLVIEKGDGIYVEDLAGNRYIEAMAGLWSVAVGFSEKRLVDAAVRQMSKLPYYHDFGSK
;
A
#
# COMPACT_ATOMS: atom_id res chain seq x y z
N MET A 1 -9.17 -30.86 5.57
CA MET A 1 -9.30 -29.72 4.64
C MET A 1 -8.72 -28.53 5.37
N ASP A 2 -7.58 -28.00 4.92
CA ASP A 2 -7.05 -26.77 5.54
C ASP A 2 -8.06 -25.65 5.33
N ALA A 3 -8.55 -25.10 6.45
CA ALA A 3 -9.45 -23.97 6.42
C ALA A 3 -8.70 -22.77 5.84
N ARG A 4 -9.25 -22.16 4.78
CA ARG A 4 -8.65 -20.95 4.21
C ARG A 4 -8.73 -19.81 5.25
N PRO A 5 -7.63 -19.13 5.57
CA PRO A 5 -7.65 -18.00 6.49
C PRO A 5 -8.48 -16.85 5.90
N ASN A 6 -9.17 -16.10 6.76
CA ASN A 6 -10.14 -15.10 6.31
C ASN A 6 -9.95 -13.69 6.90
N SER A 7 -9.03 -13.48 7.85
CA SER A 7 -8.60 -12.12 8.20
C SER A 7 -7.52 -11.61 7.21
N PRO A 8 -7.36 -10.30 7.02
CA PRO A 8 -6.24 -9.74 6.25
C PRO A 8 -4.87 -10.23 6.75
N GLU A 9 -4.66 -10.25 8.07
CA GLU A 9 -3.42 -10.65 8.73
C GLU A 9 -3.12 -12.13 8.51
N ALA A 10 -4.12 -13.00 8.70
CA ALA A 10 -3.93 -14.44 8.53
C ALA A 10 -3.66 -14.83 7.06
N ARG A 11 -4.28 -14.13 6.10
CA ARG A 11 -3.99 -14.31 4.68
C ARG A 11 -2.61 -13.77 4.31
N ASP A 12 -2.21 -12.64 4.86
CA ASP A 12 -0.87 -12.07 4.66
C ASP A 12 0.22 -13.04 5.14
N ILE A 13 0.11 -13.56 6.37
CA ILE A 13 1.02 -14.58 6.90
C ILE A 13 1.11 -15.80 5.98
N SER A 14 -0.03 -16.24 5.44
CA SER A 14 -0.10 -17.49 4.67
C SER A 14 0.45 -17.36 3.25
N TYR A 15 0.41 -16.16 2.66
CA TYR A 15 0.58 -16.01 1.20
C TYR A 15 1.54 -14.90 0.77
N HIS A 16 1.99 -14.02 1.67
CA HIS A 16 2.80 -12.87 1.32
C HIS A 16 4.20 -12.93 1.94
N MET A 17 5.22 -13.02 1.07
CA MET A 17 6.61 -12.91 1.48
C MET A 17 7.06 -11.44 1.50
N HIS A 18 7.18 -10.86 2.69
CA HIS A 18 7.52 -9.45 2.89
C HIS A 18 9.00 -9.14 2.61
N GLY A 19 9.25 -8.01 1.95
CA GLY A 19 10.59 -7.45 1.82
C GLY A 19 11.15 -6.97 3.17
N TYR A 20 12.47 -7.06 3.36
CA TYR A 20 13.17 -6.60 4.58
C TYR A 20 12.59 -7.12 5.91
N THR A 21 11.97 -8.30 5.90
CA THR A 21 11.26 -8.85 7.06
C THR A 21 11.81 -10.23 7.43
N ASN A 22 11.93 -10.51 8.73
CA ASN A 22 12.22 -11.87 9.20
C ASN A 22 10.95 -12.72 9.07
N ALA A 23 10.92 -13.61 8.09
CA ALA A 23 9.74 -14.42 7.77
C ALA A 23 9.24 -15.27 8.95
N ARG A 24 10.13 -15.88 9.74
CA ARG A 24 9.72 -16.71 10.90
C ARG A 24 9.09 -15.89 12.02
N LYS A 25 9.65 -14.71 12.29
CA LYS A 25 9.06 -13.79 13.26
C LYS A 25 7.71 -13.24 12.76
N HIS A 26 7.58 -13.03 11.45
CA HIS A 26 6.34 -12.56 10.83
C HIS A 26 5.21 -13.59 10.94
N GLU A 27 5.52 -14.88 10.78
CA GLU A 27 4.55 -15.97 10.99
C GLU A 27 3.93 -15.94 12.41
N GLU A 28 4.69 -15.51 13.41
CA GLU A 28 4.24 -15.43 14.80
C GLU A 28 3.50 -14.12 15.13
N ALA A 29 4.01 -12.99 14.66
CA ALA A 29 3.51 -11.66 15.05
C ALA A 29 2.45 -11.07 14.10
N GLY A 30 2.49 -11.45 12.82
CA GLY A 30 1.66 -10.88 11.77
C GLY A 30 2.03 -9.44 11.37
N PRO A 31 1.39 -8.91 10.32
CA PRO A 31 1.59 -7.53 9.86
C PRO A 31 0.81 -6.52 10.71
N LEU A 32 1.28 -5.27 10.70
CA LEU A 32 0.40 -4.10 10.93
C LEU A 32 -0.22 -3.70 9.60
N VAL A 33 -1.55 -3.80 9.47
CA VAL A 33 -2.26 -3.51 8.21
C VAL A 33 -2.75 -2.06 8.21
N ILE A 34 -2.19 -1.23 7.31
CA ILE A 34 -2.61 0.16 7.09
C ILE A 34 -3.82 0.19 6.14
N GLU A 35 -4.87 0.90 6.50
CA GLU A 35 -6.13 0.98 5.75
C GLU A 35 -6.23 2.24 4.87
N LYS A 36 -5.90 3.41 5.42
CA LYS A 36 -6.08 4.70 4.74
C LYS A 36 -5.07 5.75 5.20
N GLY A 37 -5.01 6.88 4.49
CA GLY A 37 -4.17 8.01 4.84
C GLY A 37 -4.83 9.36 4.62
N ASP A 38 -4.35 10.36 5.37
CA ASP A 38 -4.86 11.73 5.34
C ASP A 38 -3.74 12.72 5.75
N GLY A 39 -3.30 13.55 4.80
CA GLY A 39 -2.21 14.49 5.01
C GLY A 39 -0.91 13.74 5.35
N ILE A 40 -0.31 14.03 6.50
CA ILE A 40 0.89 13.34 7.00
C ILE A 40 0.56 12.06 7.80
N TYR A 41 -0.71 11.67 7.88
CA TYR A 41 -1.15 10.58 8.73
C TYR A 41 -1.51 9.32 7.94
N VAL A 42 -1.33 8.18 8.59
CA VAL A 42 -1.88 6.87 8.18
C VAL A 42 -2.70 6.27 9.31
N GLU A 43 -3.70 5.46 8.98
CA GLU A 43 -4.58 4.78 9.94
C GLU A 43 -4.60 3.26 9.66
N ASP A 44 -4.48 2.45 10.71
CA ASP A 44 -4.55 0.98 10.62
C ASP A 44 -6.01 0.46 10.62
N LEU A 45 -6.20 -0.84 10.39
CA LEU A 45 -7.53 -1.48 10.43
C LEU A 45 -8.24 -1.41 11.80
N ALA A 46 -7.52 -1.09 12.88
CA ALA A 46 -8.09 -0.92 14.20
C ALA A 46 -8.48 0.55 14.48
N GLY A 47 -8.24 1.47 13.53
CA GLY A 47 -8.52 2.89 13.66
C GLY A 47 -7.43 3.70 14.37
N ASN A 48 -6.26 3.11 14.65
CA ASN A 48 -5.16 3.84 15.24
C ASN A 48 -4.51 4.75 14.19
N ARG A 49 -4.33 6.03 14.53
CA ARG A 49 -3.77 7.04 13.63
C ARG A 49 -2.33 7.39 14.01
N TYR A 50 -1.45 7.43 13.02
CA TYR A 50 -0.02 7.65 13.18
C TYR A 50 0.43 8.84 12.33
N ILE A 51 1.35 9.65 12.83
CA ILE A 51 2.16 10.53 11.97
C ILE A 51 3.12 9.64 11.20
N GLU A 52 3.04 9.67 9.88
CA GLU A 52 4.00 9.01 9.01
C GLU A 52 5.21 9.93 8.80
N ALA A 53 6.14 9.87 9.76
CA ALA A 53 7.31 10.74 9.80
C ALA A 53 8.38 10.40 8.74
N MET A 54 8.23 9.28 8.04
CA MET A 54 9.17 8.78 7.03
C MET A 54 8.67 9.03 5.60
N ALA A 55 7.44 9.53 5.45
CA ALA A 55 6.74 9.63 4.18
C ALA A 55 6.70 8.27 3.44
N GLY A 56 6.38 7.21 4.18
CA GLY A 56 6.41 5.82 3.71
C GLY A 56 7.84 5.30 3.64
N LEU A 57 8.34 5.08 2.43
CA LEU A 57 9.76 4.80 2.17
C LEU A 57 10.41 6.02 1.52
N TRP A 58 10.38 7.16 2.22
CA TRP A 58 11.00 8.42 1.77
C TRP A 58 10.43 8.94 0.44
N SER A 59 9.16 8.67 0.15
CA SER A 59 8.60 8.82 -1.20
C SER A 59 7.31 9.67 -1.27
N VAL A 60 6.52 9.74 -0.20
CA VAL A 60 5.19 10.36 -0.22
C VAL A 60 5.29 11.87 0.09
N ALA A 61 5.87 12.63 -0.86
CA ALA A 61 6.21 14.04 -0.66
C ALA A 61 5.01 14.97 -0.41
N VAL A 62 3.82 14.65 -0.94
CA VAL A 62 2.61 15.48 -0.87
C VAL A 62 1.54 14.92 0.06
N GLY A 63 1.93 14.00 0.95
CA GLY A 63 1.01 13.34 1.87
C GLY A 63 0.13 12.26 1.22
N PHE A 64 -0.65 11.59 2.06
CA PHE A 64 -1.37 10.36 1.71
C PHE A 64 -2.80 10.59 1.19
N SER A 65 -3.17 11.83 0.83
CA SER A 65 -4.52 12.19 0.36
C SER A 65 -4.58 13.28 -0.74
N GLU A 66 -3.51 13.46 -1.54
CA GLU A 66 -3.49 14.47 -2.62
C GLU A 66 -4.40 14.09 -3.82
N LYS A 67 -5.60 14.67 -3.82
CA LYS A 67 -6.64 14.40 -4.83
C LYS A 67 -6.22 14.76 -6.26
N ARG A 68 -5.37 15.77 -6.47
CA ARG A 68 -4.94 16.16 -7.83
C ARG A 68 -4.18 15.03 -8.54
N LEU A 69 -3.43 14.21 -7.81
CA LEU A 69 -2.72 13.06 -8.38
C LEU A 69 -3.68 11.96 -8.82
N VAL A 70 -4.68 11.65 -7.97
CA VAL A 70 -5.75 10.69 -8.30
C VAL A 70 -6.50 11.13 -9.56
N ASP A 71 -6.92 12.39 -9.61
CA ASP A 71 -7.67 12.93 -10.75
C ASP A 71 -6.84 12.91 -12.05
N ALA A 72 -5.54 13.23 -11.97
CA ALA A 72 -4.64 13.16 -13.11
C ALA A 72 -4.50 11.72 -13.65
N ALA A 73 -4.33 10.74 -12.76
CA ALA A 73 -4.22 9.33 -13.12
C ALA A 73 -5.53 8.81 -13.74
N VAL A 74 -6.68 9.06 -13.12
CA VAL A 74 -8.01 8.67 -13.64
C VAL A 74 -8.25 9.25 -15.03
N ARG A 75 -7.97 10.55 -15.22
CA ARG A 75 -8.13 11.21 -16.52
C ARG A 75 -7.28 10.56 -17.61
N GLN A 76 -6.01 10.25 -17.33
CA GLN A 76 -5.14 9.66 -18.33
C GLN A 76 -5.46 8.18 -18.59
N MET A 77 -5.72 7.39 -17.55
CA MET A 77 -6.09 5.97 -17.68
C MET A 77 -7.40 5.78 -18.45
N SER A 78 -8.34 6.71 -18.33
CA SER A 78 -9.60 6.70 -19.09
C SER A 78 -9.40 7.05 -20.57
N LYS A 79 -8.33 7.79 -20.90
CA LYS A 79 -8.02 8.21 -22.27
C LYS A 79 -7.15 7.19 -23.01
N LEU A 80 -6.03 6.80 -22.40
CA LEU A 80 -5.07 5.83 -22.92
C LEU A 80 -4.18 5.35 -21.76
N PRO A 81 -4.44 4.15 -21.20
CA PRO A 81 -3.71 3.67 -20.03
C PRO A 81 -2.30 3.18 -20.35
N TYR A 82 -2.02 2.80 -21.60
CA TYR A 82 -0.71 2.34 -22.03
C TYR A 82 -0.56 2.48 -23.55
N TYR A 83 0.63 2.91 -23.96
CA TYR A 83 1.18 2.74 -25.30
C TYR A 83 2.70 2.81 -25.18
N HIS A 84 3.43 2.17 -26.09
CA HIS A 84 4.91 2.22 -26.08
C HIS A 84 5.41 3.56 -26.64
N ASP A 85 6.66 3.95 -26.32
CA ASP A 85 7.32 5.15 -26.87
C ASP A 85 8.45 4.82 -27.86
N PHE A 86 8.40 3.64 -28.49
CA PHE A 86 9.38 3.25 -29.51
C PHE A 86 9.18 3.99 -30.84
N GLY A 87 10.29 4.37 -31.48
CA GLY A 87 10.30 5.01 -32.80
C GLY A 87 10.17 6.54 -32.76
N SER A 88 10.76 7.19 -31.76
CA SER A 88 10.89 8.65 -31.71
C SER A 88 11.60 9.17 -32.97
N LYS A 89 11.07 10.25 -33.58
CA LYS A 89 11.76 11.01 -34.64
C LYS A 89 12.79 11.96 -34.06
#